data_AF-A0A2J8AAU5-F1
#
_entry.id   AF-A0A2J8AAU5-F1
#
_cell.length_a   1.000
_cell.length_b   1.000
_cell.length_c   1.000
_cell.angle_alpha   90.00
_cell.angle_beta   90.00
_cell.angle_gamma   90.00
#
_symmetry.space_group_name_H-M   'P 1'
#
loop_
_entity.id
_entity.type
_entity.pdbx_description
1 polymer ?
#
loop_
_entity_poly.entity_id
_entity_poly.type
_entity_poly.pdbx_seq_one_letter_code
_entity_poly.pdbx_strand_id
1 'polypeptide(L)'
;MVLATRGPELRHQRQVKIKTKLLLIHRAWQLQRRDGHGQKMIGLGAPEELVAEVRAATEGHHPKMELDRITAYHHGSNVVVEVSVIVPLEMSVGESHGIALALQHKIEGIDSVERAFVHVDFLQREEELHKIFLRAGQMAQLDKIRTDTLNAAAITLQRFARGMLARRRFAAARAAVLALQRAARAWAARRLVAAMRAQRAALTIQKRAGT
;
A
#
# COMPACT_ATOMS: atom_id res chain seq x y z
N MET A 1 6.25 -4.69 52.05
CA MET A 1 5.05 -4.58 51.20
C MET A 1 5.28 -3.49 50.14
N VAL A 2 5.98 -3.79 49.04
CA VAL A 2 6.24 -2.81 47.95
C VAL A 2 6.15 -3.53 46.60
N LEU A 3 4.92 -3.71 46.08
CA LEU A 3 4.68 -4.31 44.76
C LEU A 3 3.36 -3.74 44.20
N ALA A 4 3.32 -2.46 43.80
CA ALA A 4 2.12 -1.92 43.14
C ALA A 4 2.29 -0.67 42.24
N THR A 5 3.50 -0.24 41.86
CA THR A 5 3.67 1.02 41.09
C THR A 5 4.15 0.87 39.65
N ARG A 6 4.56 -0.32 39.18
CA ARG A 6 5.13 -0.50 37.83
C ARG A 6 4.12 -0.66 36.67
N GLY A 7 2.82 -0.79 36.96
CA GLY A 7 1.77 -1.08 35.96
C GLY A 7 1.54 -0.03 34.85
N PRO A 8 1.47 1.28 35.15
CA PRO A 8 1.23 2.31 34.12
C PRO A 8 2.47 2.59 33.27
N GLU A 9 3.67 2.49 33.85
CA GLU A 9 4.93 2.72 33.16
C GLU A 9 5.26 1.61 32.15
N LEU A 10 4.99 0.34 32.52
CA LEU A 10 5.09 -0.80 31.60
C LEU A 10 4.07 -0.72 30.45
N ARG A 11 2.86 -0.18 30.69
CA ARG A 11 1.86 0.08 29.63
C ARG A 11 2.30 1.20 28.69
N HIS A 12 2.87 2.27 29.22
CA HIS A 12 3.38 3.37 28.42
C HIS A 12 4.55 2.91 27.55
N GLN A 13 5.52 2.19 28.11
CA GLN A 13 6.63 1.60 27.35
C GLN A 13 6.15 0.62 26.27
N ARG A 14 5.15 -0.22 26.55
CA ARG A 14 4.53 -1.08 25.53
C ARG A 14 3.87 -0.26 24.42
N GLN A 15 3.12 0.79 24.76
CA GLN A 15 2.50 1.67 23.75
C GLN A 15 3.53 2.40 22.89
N VAL A 16 4.62 2.90 23.48
CA VAL A 16 5.71 3.55 22.74
C VAL A 16 6.35 2.55 21.79
N LYS A 17 6.71 1.34 22.25
CA LYS A 17 7.25 0.27 21.40
C LYS A 17 6.33 -0.10 20.23
N ILE A 18 5.01 -0.19 20.48
CA ILE A 18 4.02 -0.46 19.44
C ILE A 18 3.94 0.69 18.42
N LYS A 19 3.89 1.95 18.89
CA LYS A 19 3.86 3.13 18.02
C LYS A 19 5.13 3.23 17.16
N THR A 20 6.30 3.00 17.74
CA THR A 20 7.57 3.01 17.00
C THR A 20 7.62 1.90 15.95
N LYS A 21 7.18 0.68 16.27
CA LYS A 21 7.08 -0.41 15.28
C LYS A 21 6.11 -0.08 14.16
N LEU A 22 4.92 0.46 14.47
CA LEU A 22 3.94 0.88 13.47
C LEU A 22 4.48 2.00 12.56
N LEU A 23 5.22 2.96 13.14
CA LEU A 23 5.84 4.05 12.39
C LEU A 23 6.92 3.50 11.42
N LEU A 24 7.75 2.56 11.90
CA LEU A 24 8.77 1.91 11.07
C LEU A 24 8.15 1.11 9.93
N ILE A 25 7.09 0.35 10.21
CA ILE A 25 6.34 -0.37 9.17
C ILE A 25 5.77 0.62 8.17
N HIS A 26 5.03 1.64 8.61
CA HIS A 26 4.46 2.63 7.70
C HIS A 26 5.53 3.32 6.84
N ARG A 27 6.67 3.67 7.44
CA ARG A 27 7.80 4.30 6.72
C ARG A 27 8.46 3.34 5.73
N ALA A 28 8.62 2.06 6.08
CA ALA A 28 9.10 1.03 5.18
C ALA A 28 8.15 0.84 3.98
N TRP A 29 6.83 0.75 4.23
CA TRP A 29 5.83 0.68 3.16
C TRP A 29 5.81 1.92 2.27
N GLN A 30 6.01 3.12 2.85
CA GLN A 30 6.13 4.38 2.09
C GLN A 30 7.39 4.40 1.20
N LEU A 31 8.55 3.97 1.72
CA LEU A 31 9.78 3.82 0.96
C LEU A 31 9.62 2.81 -0.19
N GLN A 32 9.09 1.62 0.11
CA GLN A 32 8.83 0.59 -0.90
C GLN A 32 7.90 1.08 -2.02
N ARG A 33 6.91 1.94 -1.68
CA ARG A 33 6.02 2.58 -2.65
C ARG A 33 6.73 3.63 -3.49
N ARG A 34 7.64 4.39 -2.87
CA ARG A 34 8.39 5.47 -3.52
C ARG A 34 9.39 4.94 -4.53
N ASP A 35 10.04 3.83 -4.21
CA ASP A 35 11.09 3.24 -5.03
C ASP A 35 10.53 2.38 -6.18
N GLY A 36 9.20 2.27 -6.26
CA GLY A 36 8.52 1.59 -7.37
C GLY A 36 8.78 0.08 -7.47
N HIS A 37 9.51 -0.52 -6.51
CA HIS A 37 9.89 -1.95 -6.55
C HIS A 37 8.68 -2.87 -6.77
N GLY A 38 7.54 -2.57 -6.14
CA GLY A 38 6.31 -3.32 -6.38
C GLY A 38 5.77 -3.19 -7.81
N GLN A 39 5.93 -2.02 -8.44
CA GLN A 39 5.53 -1.79 -9.84
C GLN A 39 6.46 -2.51 -10.82
N LYS A 40 7.75 -2.61 -10.51
CA LYS A 40 8.72 -3.34 -11.32
C LYS A 40 8.59 -4.87 -11.25
N MET A 41 7.86 -5.40 -10.26
CA MET A 41 7.52 -6.83 -10.18
C MET A 41 6.24 -7.20 -10.95
N ILE A 42 5.43 -6.22 -11.37
CA ILE A 42 4.13 -6.46 -12.02
C ILE A 42 4.16 -6.21 -13.53
N GLY A 43 5.35 -6.15 -14.15
CA GLY A 43 5.48 -5.96 -15.59
C GLY A 43 5.22 -4.51 -16.05
N LEU A 44 5.60 -3.51 -15.26
CA LEU A 44 5.60 -2.12 -15.72
C LEU A 44 6.50 -1.99 -16.97
N GLY A 45 6.06 -1.21 -17.96
CA GLY A 45 6.85 -0.92 -19.16
C GLY A 45 8.25 -0.40 -18.82
N ALA A 46 9.24 -0.83 -19.61
CA ALA A 46 10.62 -0.43 -19.44
C ALA A 46 10.83 1.07 -19.71
N PRO A 47 11.93 1.68 -19.22
CA PRO A 47 12.27 3.06 -19.54
C PRO A 47 12.38 3.28 -21.05
N GLU A 48 11.89 4.42 -21.55
CA GLU A 48 11.91 4.75 -22.98
C GLU A 48 13.34 4.75 -23.57
N GLU A 49 14.35 5.09 -22.76
CA GLU A 49 15.77 5.05 -23.14
C GLU A 49 16.22 3.63 -23.49
N LEU A 50 15.86 2.63 -22.67
CA LEU A 50 16.17 1.22 -22.95
C LEU A 50 15.44 0.73 -24.20
N VAL A 51 14.17 1.14 -24.37
CA VAL A 51 13.40 0.80 -25.58
C VAL A 51 14.05 1.39 -26.83
N ALA A 52 14.57 2.62 -26.76
CA ALA A 52 15.30 3.26 -27.86
C ALA A 52 16.63 2.55 -28.16
N GLU A 53 17.34 2.09 -27.13
CA GLU A 53 18.57 1.31 -27.28
C GLU A 53 18.31 -0.04 -27.97
N VAL A 54 17.30 -0.79 -27.50
CA VAL A 54 16.87 -2.05 -28.13
C VAL A 54 16.42 -1.83 -29.58
N ARG A 55 15.71 -0.73 -29.85
CA ARG A 55 15.31 -0.34 -31.20
C ARG A 55 16.51 -0.14 -32.11
N ALA A 56 17.49 0.66 -31.67
CA ALA A 56 18.71 0.91 -32.43
C ALA A 56 19.52 -0.40 -32.65
N ALA A 57 19.57 -1.28 -31.65
CA ALA A 57 20.23 -2.57 -31.78
C ALA A 57 19.55 -3.47 -32.82
N THR A 58 18.22 -3.37 -32.97
CA THR A 58 17.41 -4.18 -33.87
C THR A 58 17.40 -3.64 -35.31
N GLU A 59 17.08 -2.37 -35.51
CA GLU A 59 16.94 -1.77 -36.86
C GLU A 59 18.25 -1.84 -37.66
N GLY A 60 19.42 -1.85 -37.00
CA GLY A 60 20.73 -1.97 -37.63
C GLY A 60 21.29 -3.39 -37.74
N HIS A 61 20.53 -4.44 -37.43
CA HIS A 61 21.09 -5.80 -37.29
C HIS A 61 21.27 -6.55 -38.61
N HIS A 62 20.31 -6.50 -39.54
CA HIS A 62 20.39 -7.24 -40.81
C HIS A 62 19.59 -6.57 -41.94
N PRO A 63 20.11 -6.49 -43.18
CA PRO A 63 19.48 -5.73 -44.27
C PRO A 63 18.16 -6.33 -44.79
N LYS A 64 17.94 -7.63 -44.60
CA LYS A 64 16.69 -8.33 -44.96
C LYS A 64 15.72 -8.45 -43.78
N MET A 65 15.92 -7.68 -42.72
CA MET A 65 15.12 -7.76 -41.50
C MET A 65 14.50 -6.39 -41.24
N GLU A 66 13.21 -6.39 -40.94
CA GLU A 66 12.47 -5.20 -40.52
C GLU A 66 12.00 -5.38 -39.09
N LEU A 67 12.06 -4.31 -38.29
CA LEU A 67 11.51 -4.30 -36.95
C LEU A 67 9.99 -4.08 -37.02
N ASP A 68 9.22 -5.00 -36.44
CA ASP A 68 7.76 -4.86 -36.32
C ASP A 68 7.37 -4.25 -34.97
N ARG A 69 7.73 -4.93 -33.87
CA ARG A 69 7.28 -4.57 -32.53
C ARG A 69 8.34 -4.83 -31.47
N ILE A 70 8.38 -3.94 -30.47
CA ILE A 70 9.17 -4.09 -29.25
C ILE A 70 8.22 -4.01 -28.05
N THR A 71 8.29 -5.02 -27.20
CA THR A 71 7.63 -5.04 -25.89
C THR A 71 8.70 -5.24 -24.84
N ALA A 72 8.88 -4.27 -23.94
CA ALA A 72 9.86 -4.35 -22.87
C ALA A 72 9.19 -4.06 -21.53
N TYR A 73 9.35 -4.98 -20.58
CA TYR A 73 8.72 -4.89 -19.26
C TYR A 73 9.67 -5.30 -18.14
N HIS A 74 9.50 -4.67 -16.99
CA HIS A 74 10.30 -4.99 -15.82
C HIS A 74 9.98 -6.38 -15.25
N HIS A 75 11.05 -7.12 -14.94
CA HIS A 75 11.04 -8.32 -14.15
C HIS A 75 12.00 -8.12 -12.97
N GLY A 76 11.46 -7.66 -11.84
CA GLY A 76 12.27 -7.33 -10.68
C GLY A 76 13.11 -6.08 -10.91
N SER A 77 14.44 -6.20 -10.89
CA SER A 77 15.35 -5.06 -11.12
C SER A 77 15.76 -4.91 -12.58
N ASN A 78 15.59 -5.97 -13.37
CA ASN A 78 15.97 -6.04 -14.78
C ASN A 78 14.73 -5.97 -15.68
N VAL A 79 14.95 -6.06 -16.99
CA VAL A 79 13.91 -5.99 -18.02
C VAL A 79 13.95 -7.26 -18.87
N VAL A 80 12.76 -7.76 -19.19
CA VAL A 80 12.58 -8.76 -20.24
C VAL A 80 12.14 -8.02 -21.50
N VAL A 81 12.74 -8.39 -22.63
CA VAL A 81 12.50 -7.75 -23.92
C VAL A 81 11.97 -8.79 -24.90
N GLU A 82 10.85 -8.50 -25.54
CA GLU A 82 10.30 -9.26 -26.65
C GLU A 82 10.35 -8.40 -27.91
N VAL A 83 11.02 -8.90 -28.94
CA VAL A 83 11.16 -8.24 -30.23
C VAL A 83 10.57 -9.12 -31.31
N SER A 84 9.67 -8.55 -32.11
CA SER A 84 9.16 -9.17 -33.33
C SER A 84 9.84 -8.53 -34.53
N VAL A 85 10.39 -9.38 -35.40
CA VAL A 85 11.04 -8.98 -36.65
C VAL A 85 10.42 -9.68 -37.84
N ILE A 86 10.40 -8.99 -38.97
CA ILE A 86 9.88 -9.50 -40.24
C ILE A 86 11.07 -9.83 -41.16
N VAL A 87 11.07 -11.01 -41.75
CA VAL A 87 12.04 -11.46 -42.76
C VAL A 87 11.33 -11.96 -44.03
N PRO A 88 11.97 -11.95 -45.21
CA PRO A 88 11.40 -12.47 -46.45
C PRO A 88 10.92 -13.92 -46.35
N LEU A 89 9.80 -14.24 -46.99
CA LEU A 89 9.20 -15.58 -47.01
C LEU A 89 10.13 -16.64 -47.63
N GLU A 90 10.97 -16.22 -48.56
CA GLU A 90 11.92 -17.07 -49.29
C GLU A 90 13.17 -17.40 -48.45
N MET A 91 13.34 -16.75 -47.30
CA MET A 91 14.46 -17.02 -46.40
C MET A 91 14.32 -18.41 -45.76
N SER A 92 15.43 -19.15 -45.70
CA SER A 92 15.40 -20.45 -45.04
C SER A 92 15.22 -20.31 -43.51
N VAL A 93 14.60 -21.31 -42.90
CA VAL A 93 14.44 -21.38 -41.43
C VAL A 93 15.81 -21.34 -40.72
N GLY A 94 16.86 -21.87 -41.34
CA GLY A 94 18.21 -21.83 -40.79
C GLY A 94 18.81 -20.42 -40.78
N GLU A 95 18.68 -19.69 -41.89
CA GLU A 95 19.15 -18.30 -41.97
C GLU A 95 18.38 -17.39 -41.01
N SER A 96 17.05 -17.51 -40.99
CA SER A 96 16.22 -16.68 -40.13
C SER A 96 16.44 -16.96 -38.64
N HIS A 97 16.62 -18.22 -38.27
CA HIS A 97 17.05 -18.62 -36.93
C HIS A 97 18.42 -18.03 -36.56
N GLY A 98 19.39 -18.07 -37.48
CA GLY A 98 20.71 -17.49 -37.24
C GLY A 98 20.68 -15.98 -37.00
N ILE A 99 19.89 -15.24 -37.79
CA ILE A 99 19.69 -13.79 -37.61
C ILE A 99 19.04 -13.51 -36.24
N ALA A 100 17.99 -14.26 -35.89
CA ALA A 100 17.25 -14.08 -34.66
C ALA A 100 18.08 -14.42 -33.40
N LEU A 101 18.84 -15.52 -33.44
CA LEU A 101 19.72 -15.90 -32.34
C LEU A 101 20.83 -14.87 -32.11
N ALA A 102 21.42 -14.36 -33.19
CA ALA A 102 22.41 -13.29 -33.09
C ALA A 102 21.80 -11.99 -32.52
N LEU A 103 20.57 -11.66 -32.91
CA LEU A 103 19.85 -10.51 -32.35
C LEU A 103 19.53 -10.70 -30.87
N GLN A 104 19.11 -11.91 -30.48
CA GLN A 104 18.82 -12.25 -29.09
C GLN A 104 20.05 -11.99 -28.22
N HIS A 105 21.21 -12.57 -28.57
CA HIS A 105 22.44 -12.39 -27.81
C HIS A 105 22.89 -10.93 -27.76
N LYS A 106 22.67 -10.17 -28.85
CA LYS A 106 22.98 -8.73 -28.89
C LYS A 106 22.14 -7.94 -27.89
N ILE A 107 20.85 -8.24 -27.79
CA ILE A 107 19.93 -7.56 -26.86
C ILE A 107 20.18 -8.02 -25.41
N GLU A 108 20.46 -9.30 -25.18
CA GLU A 108 20.83 -9.83 -23.86
C GLU A 108 22.21 -9.31 -23.36
N GLY A 109 23.02 -8.74 -24.25
CA GLY A 109 24.27 -8.07 -23.89
C GLY A 109 24.09 -6.68 -23.27
N ILE A 110 22.87 -6.13 -23.23
CA ILE A 110 22.58 -4.85 -22.58
C ILE A 110 22.44 -5.10 -21.07
N ASP A 111 23.21 -4.37 -20.24
CA ASP A 111 23.34 -4.60 -18.78
C ASP A 111 22.01 -4.69 -18.01
N SER A 112 20.95 -4.01 -18.48
CA SER A 112 19.64 -4.02 -17.84
C SER A 112 18.67 -5.10 -18.35
N VAL A 113 19.05 -5.83 -19.40
CA VAL A 113 18.22 -6.88 -20.00
C VAL A 113 18.56 -8.23 -19.36
N GLU A 114 17.57 -8.87 -18.73
CA GLU A 114 17.75 -10.21 -18.16
C GLU A 114 17.57 -11.30 -19.21
N ARG A 115 16.66 -11.06 -20.17
CA ARG A 115 16.32 -12.04 -21.21
C ARG A 115 15.69 -11.35 -22.40
N ALA A 116 16.01 -11.84 -23.61
CA ALA A 116 15.38 -11.41 -24.84
C ALA A 116 14.68 -12.58 -25.54
N PHE A 117 13.50 -12.32 -26.10
CA PHE A 117 12.80 -13.24 -26.99
C PHE A 117 12.66 -12.58 -28.35
N VAL A 118 13.16 -13.24 -29.39
CA VAL A 118 13.06 -12.77 -30.77
C VAL A 118 12.08 -13.65 -31.51
N HIS A 119 10.96 -13.06 -31.93
CA HIS A 119 10.00 -13.69 -32.82
C HIS A 119 10.28 -13.30 -34.25
N VAL A 120 10.33 -14.30 -35.13
CA VAL A 120 10.53 -14.10 -36.55
C VAL A 120 9.24 -14.43 -37.26
N ASP A 121 8.69 -13.43 -37.94
CA ASP A 121 7.54 -13.56 -38.80
C ASP A 121 7.91 -13.19 -40.25
N PHE A 122 7.06 -13.57 -41.20
CA PHE A 122 7.23 -13.23 -42.62
C PHE A 122 6.18 -12.22 -43.12
N LEU A 123 5.20 -11.89 -42.26
CA LEU A 123 4.15 -10.90 -42.51
C LEU A 123 3.83 -10.18 -41.20
N GLN A 124 3.54 -8.89 -41.29
CA GLN A 124 3.03 -8.12 -40.17
C GLN A 124 1.66 -8.67 -39.75
N ARG A 125 1.50 -8.99 -38.46
CA ARG A 125 0.23 -9.45 -37.88
C ARG A 125 -0.28 -8.41 -36.89
N GLU A 126 -1.56 -8.04 -37.00
CA GLU A 126 -2.20 -7.13 -36.04
C GLU A 126 -2.40 -7.76 -34.65
N GLU A 127 -2.39 -9.09 -34.56
CA GLU A 127 -2.63 -9.82 -33.33
C GLU A 127 -1.32 -10.19 -32.62
N GLU A 128 -1.20 -9.79 -31.35
CA GLU A 128 -0.07 -10.21 -30.53
C GLU A 128 -0.19 -11.70 -30.22
N LEU A 129 0.82 -12.48 -30.58
CA LEU A 129 0.90 -13.94 -30.36
C LEU A 129 0.73 -14.35 -28.88
N HIS A 130 0.86 -13.41 -27.93
CA HIS A 130 0.73 -13.64 -26.49
C HIS A 130 -0.38 -12.81 -25.82
N LYS A 131 -1.40 -12.38 -26.56
CA LYS A 131 -2.63 -11.87 -25.93
C LYS A 131 -3.45 -13.05 -25.38
N ILE A 132 -3.75 -13.01 -24.09
CA ILE A 132 -4.74 -13.92 -23.49
C ILE A 132 -6.10 -13.53 -24.06
N PHE A 133 -6.58 -14.29 -25.04
CA PHE A 133 -7.92 -14.11 -25.58
C PHE A 133 -8.95 -14.57 -24.55
N LEU A 134 -9.55 -13.60 -23.89
CA LEU A 134 -10.70 -13.84 -23.05
C LEU A 134 -11.96 -13.90 -23.92
N ARG A 135 -12.79 -14.91 -23.70
CA ARG A 135 -14.14 -15.01 -24.28
C ARG A 135 -14.96 -13.79 -23.88
N ALA A 136 -15.92 -13.42 -24.73
CA ALA A 136 -16.88 -12.36 -24.43
C ALA A 136 -17.49 -12.55 -23.02
N GLY A 137 -17.47 -11.48 -22.21
CA GLY A 137 -17.97 -11.48 -20.83
C GLY A 137 -16.94 -11.81 -19.75
N GLN A 138 -15.81 -12.45 -20.07
CA GLN A 138 -14.76 -12.74 -19.07
C GLN A 138 -14.07 -11.46 -18.57
N MET A 139 -13.82 -10.48 -19.44
CA MET A 139 -13.29 -9.17 -19.01
C MET A 139 -14.25 -8.46 -18.04
N ALA A 140 -15.56 -8.49 -18.33
CA ALA A 140 -16.56 -7.91 -17.43
C ALA A 140 -16.57 -8.62 -16.06
N GLN A 141 -16.35 -9.93 -16.02
CA GLN A 141 -16.22 -10.67 -14.78
C GLN A 141 -14.96 -10.27 -14.00
N LEU A 142 -13.81 -10.07 -14.67
CA LEU A 142 -12.58 -9.60 -14.04
C LEU A 142 -12.72 -8.17 -13.50
N ASP A 143 -13.35 -7.27 -14.25
CA ASP A 143 -13.61 -5.90 -13.82
C ASP A 143 -14.56 -5.86 -12.61
N LYS A 144 -15.56 -6.75 -12.59
CA LYS A 144 -16.41 -6.92 -11.42
C LYS A 144 -15.62 -7.39 -10.21
N ILE A 145 -14.80 -8.43 -10.33
CA ILE A 145 -13.95 -8.94 -9.23
C ILE A 145 -13.01 -7.84 -8.73
N ARG A 146 -12.39 -7.07 -9.63
CA ARG A 146 -11.55 -5.93 -9.29
C ARG A 146 -12.33 -4.90 -8.46
N THR A 147 -13.51 -4.52 -8.92
CA THR A 147 -14.37 -3.53 -8.26
C THR A 147 -14.84 -4.02 -6.90
N ASP A 148 -15.28 -5.28 -6.80
CA ASP A 148 -15.73 -5.90 -5.55
C ASP A 148 -14.59 -5.98 -4.53
N THR A 149 -13.37 -6.32 -4.97
CA THR A 149 -12.18 -6.37 -4.10
C THR A 149 -11.84 -4.98 -3.55
N LEU A 150 -11.86 -3.96 -4.40
CA LEU A 150 -11.61 -2.57 -3.99
C LEU A 150 -12.69 -2.07 -3.02
N ASN A 151 -13.96 -2.38 -3.29
CA ASN A 151 -15.07 -2.02 -2.42
C ASN A 151 -14.98 -2.71 -1.05
N ALA A 152 -14.66 -4.00 -1.01
CA ALA A 152 -14.50 -4.75 0.25
C ALA A 152 -13.37 -4.17 1.12
N ALA A 153 -12.25 -3.79 0.50
CA ALA A 153 -11.15 -3.11 1.20
C ALA A 153 -11.59 -1.75 1.75
N ALA A 154 -12.29 -0.95 0.95
CA ALA A 154 -12.82 0.35 1.36
C ALA A 154 -13.81 0.21 2.54
N ILE A 155 -14.76 -0.71 2.46
CA ILE A 155 -15.74 -0.99 3.52
C ILE A 155 -15.02 -1.37 4.82
N THR A 156 -14.00 -2.21 4.75
CA THR A 156 -13.22 -2.62 5.92
C THR A 156 -12.54 -1.42 6.59
N LEU A 157 -11.88 -0.56 5.81
CA LEU A 157 -11.21 0.64 6.32
C LEU A 157 -12.22 1.62 6.93
N GLN A 158 -13.31 1.88 6.22
CA GLN A 158 -14.37 2.76 6.68
C GLN A 158 -15.01 2.24 7.99
N ARG A 159 -15.23 0.93 8.11
CA ARG A 159 -15.76 0.31 9.33
C ARG A 159 -14.87 0.57 10.55
N PHE A 160 -13.56 0.42 10.41
CA PHE A 160 -12.62 0.72 11.50
C PHE A 160 -12.60 2.20 11.85
N ALA A 161 -12.59 3.08 10.85
CA ALA A 161 -12.60 4.52 11.06
C ALA A 161 -13.88 4.98 11.79
N ARG A 162 -15.05 4.55 11.32
CA ARG A 162 -16.35 4.82 11.97
C ARG A 162 -16.37 4.30 13.41
N GLY A 163 -15.89 3.08 13.64
CA GLY A 163 -15.78 2.51 14.99
C GLY A 163 -14.85 3.28 15.92
N MET A 164 -13.70 3.76 15.41
CA MET A 164 -12.78 4.59 16.17
C MET A 164 -13.43 5.92 16.57
N LEU A 165 -14.09 6.60 15.64
CA LEU A 165 -14.78 7.85 15.91
C LEU A 165 -15.90 7.67 16.94
N ALA A 166 -16.72 6.63 16.80
CA ALA A 166 -17.78 6.31 17.75
C ALA A 166 -17.23 6.07 19.16
N ARG A 167 -16.15 5.28 19.30
CA ARG A 167 -15.49 5.04 20.60
C ARG A 167 -14.94 6.33 21.22
N ARG A 168 -14.35 7.22 20.42
CA ARG A 168 -13.87 8.53 20.91
C ARG A 168 -15.02 9.39 21.42
N ARG A 169 -16.13 9.47 20.67
CA ARG A 169 -17.33 10.22 21.09
C ARG A 169 -17.93 9.65 22.38
N PHE A 170 -18.05 8.33 22.49
CA PHE A 170 -18.55 7.67 23.69
C PHE A 170 -17.64 7.94 24.91
N ALA A 171 -16.31 7.82 24.75
CA ALA A 171 -15.37 8.07 25.83
C ALA A 171 -15.45 9.53 26.33
N ALA A 172 -15.57 10.50 25.42
CA ALA A 172 -15.75 11.91 25.76
C ALA A 172 -17.07 12.14 26.53
N ALA A 173 -18.19 11.60 26.03
CA ALA A 173 -19.49 11.70 26.70
C ALA A 173 -19.46 11.07 28.10
N ARG A 174 -18.88 9.87 28.24
CA ARG A 174 -18.74 9.20 29.53
C ARG A 174 -17.87 10.00 30.50
N ALA A 175 -16.77 10.60 30.03
CA ALA A 175 -15.92 11.44 30.86
C ALA A 175 -16.68 12.67 31.39
N ALA A 176 -17.47 13.33 30.53
CA ALA A 176 -18.30 14.47 30.91
C ALA A 176 -19.36 14.08 31.96
N VAL A 177 -20.07 12.97 31.76
CA VAL A 177 -21.06 12.47 32.74
C VAL A 177 -20.40 12.17 34.08
N LEU A 178 -19.26 11.48 34.09
CA LEU A 178 -18.54 11.19 35.34
C LEU A 178 -18.03 12.47 36.03
N ALA A 179 -17.61 13.48 35.28
CA ALA A 179 -17.23 14.77 35.84
C ALA A 179 -18.42 15.48 36.52
N LEU A 180 -19.57 15.52 35.83
CA LEU A 180 -20.80 16.10 36.37
C LEU A 180 -21.26 15.37 37.64
N GLN A 181 -21.28 14.04 37.59
CA GLN A 181 -21.66 13.21 38.73
C GLN A 181 -20.72 13.41 39.94
N ARG A 182 -19.42 13.58 39.71
CA ARG A 182 -18.45 13.91 40.78
C ARG A 182 -18.71 15.30 41.37
N ALA A 183 -18.93 16.30 40.52
CA ALA A 183 -19.22 17.67 40.96
C ALA A 183 -20.50 17.75 41.78
N ALA A 184 -21.58 17.10 41.33
CA ALA A 184 -22.86 17.05 42.05
C ALA A 184 -22.71 16.42 43.45
N ARG A 185 -22.03 15.27 43.55
CA ARG A 185 -21.76 14.62 44.84
C ARG A 185 -20.91 15.50 45.76
N ALA A 186 -19.87 16.15 45.23
CA ALA A 186 -19.03 17.07 46.00
C ALA A 186 -19.80 18.31 46.47
N TRP A 187 -20.73 18.84 45.67
CA TRP A 187 -21.59 19.95 46.07
C TRP A 187 -22.54 19.55 47.20
N ALA A 188 -23.21 18.39 47.07
CA ALA A 188 -24.11 17.88 48.10
C ALA A 188 -23.39 17.67 49.44
N ALA A 189 -22.19 17.07 49.41
CA ALA A 189 -21.36 16.89 50.60
C ALA A 189 -20.94 18.22 51.24
N ARG A 190 -20.50 19.20 50.43
CA ARG A 190 -20.13 20.54 50.92
C ARG A 190 -21.31 21.28 51.55
N ARG A 191 -22.50 21.18 50.95
CA ARG A 191 -23.73 21.78 51.50
C ARG A 191 -24.08 21.19 52.87
N LEU A 192 -23.99 19.86 53.01
CA LEU A 192 -24.24 19.18 54.28
C LEU A 192 -23.25 19.62 55.37
N VAL A 193 -21.95 19.64 55.05
CA VAL A 193 -20.91 20.06 56.00
C VAL A 193 -21.07 21.52 56.42
N ALA A 194 -21.44 22.41 55.48
CA ALA A 194 -21.72 23.81 55.80
C ALA A 194 -22.90 23.94 56.78
N ALA A 195 -23.99 23.21 56.56
CA ALA A 195 -25.14 23.18 57.47
C ALA A 195 -24.76 22.67 58.87
N MET A 196 -24.01 21.56 58.96
CA MET A 196 -23.53 21.02 60.24
C MET A 196 -22.62 22.01 60.98
N ARG A 197 -21.74 22.72 60.26
CA ARG A 197 -20.87 23.76 60.85
C ARG A 197 -21.68 24.94 61.38
N ALA A 198 -22.70 25.39 60.64
CA ALA A 198 -23.58 26.47 61.06
C ALA A 198 -24.37 26.11 62.34
N GLN A 199 -24.94 24.90 62.40
CA GLN A 199 -25.64 24.41 63.59
C GLN A 199 -24.69 24.33 64.81
N ARG A 200 -23.48 23.80 64.64
CA ARG A 200 -22.48 23.76 65.71
C ARG A 200 -22.07 25.15 66.19
N ALA A 201 -21.88 26.10 65.28
CA ALA A 201 -21.55 27.48 65.63
C ALA A 201 -22.68 28.12 66.45
N ALA A 202 -23.94 27.97 66.02
CA ALA A 202 -25.11 28.46 66.74
C ALA A 202 -25.19 27.89 68.17
N LEU A 203 -25.04 26.57 68.32
CA LEU A 203 -25.02 25.91 69.64
C LEU A 203 -23.87 26.42 70.53
N THR A 204 -22.70 26.69 69.95
CA THR A 204 -21.54 27.23 70.68
C THR A 204 -21.81 28.65 71.17
N ILE A 205 -22.42 29.50 70.35
CA ILE A 205 -22.81 30.87 70.72
C ILE A 205 -23.87 30.84 71.82
N GLN A 206 -24.92 30.03 71.67
CA GLN A 206 -25.99 29.89 72.66
C GLN A 206 -25.46 29.45 74.03
N LYS A 207 -24.55 28.46 74.06
CA LYS A 207 -23.90 28.00 75.30
C LYS A 207 -23.08 29.09 75.99
N ARG A 208 -22.46 30.00 75.23
CA ARG A 208 -21.65 31.11 75.77
C ARG A 208 -22.49 32.30 76.23
N ALA A 209 -23.69 32.48 75.69
CA ALA A 209 -24.59 33.58 76.05
C ALA A 209 -25.49 33.25 77.26
N GLY A 210 -25.60 31.96 77.63
CA GLY A 210 -26.39 31.47 78.77
C GLY A 210 -25.62 31.31 80.08
N THR A 211 -24.41 31.86 80.18
CA THR A 211 -23.60 32.00 81.41
C THR A 211 -23.42 33.48 81.70
#